data_AF-A0A1M4EC88-F1
#
_entry.id   AF-A0A1M4EC88-F1
#
_cell.length_a   1.000
_cell.length_b   1.000
_cell.length_c   1.000
_cell.angle_alpha   90.00
_cell.angle_beta   90.00
_cell.angle_gamma   90.00
#
_symmetry.space_group_name_H-M   'P 1'
#
loop_
_entity.id
_entity.type
_entity.pdbx_description
1 polymer ?
#
loop_
_entity_poly.entity_id
_entity_poly.type
_entity_poly.pdbx_seq_one_letter_code
_entity_poly.pdbx_strand_id
1 'polypeptide(L)'
;MAGSLKYGQASASLIVGKWSAASRQNTLAAALKEWGMLRRTVHLATYLSDPAYRRKISRQLNKGESLHALRRDLHYAQQGTITRPHLEQQTEHAWCLTLLTNSVVAWTTEYYSRAVLKLRSQGRQVSDEILSHISPGHSDNINFFGVITVDVEAELAKLDGGGWRPLRPAQPREPQLRP
;
A
#
# COMPACT_ATOMS: atom_id res chain seq x y z
N MET A 1 0.51 -32.78 19.61
CA MET A 1 0.02 -31.51 19.00
C MET A 1 1.02 -30.89 18.03
N ALA A 2 2.30 -30.70 18.40
CA ALA A 2 3.32 -30.21 17.45
C ALA A 2 3.44 -31.05 16.16
N GLY A 3 3.30 -32.38 16.28
CA GLY A 3 3.25 -33.27 15.11
C GLY A 3 2.03 -33.02 14.21
N SER A 4 0.83 -32.89 14.77
CA SER A 4 -0.40 -32.65 14.00
C SER A 4 -0.39 -31.29 13.26
N LEU A 5 0.27 -30.27 13.82
CA LEU A 5 0.51 -28.97 13.18
C LEU A 5 1.51 -29.08 12.02
N LYS A 6 2.60 -29.83 12.22
CA LYS A 6 3.62 -30.11 11.20
C LYS A 6 3.07 -30.92 10.02
N TYR A 7 2.12 -31.82 10.27
CA TYR A 7 1.46 -32.66 9.25
C TYR A 7 0.11 -32.10 8.76
N GLY A 8 -0.25 -30.86 9.12
CA GLY A 8 -1.46 -30.19 8.61
C GLY A 8 -2.81 -30.76 9.08
N GLN A 9 -2.81 -31.69 10.04
CA GLN A 9 -4.02 -32.31 10.57
C GLN A 9 -4.81 -31.40 11.52
N ALA A 10 -4.20 -30.31 12.00
CA ALA A 10 -4.88 -29.26 12.76
C ALA A 10 -4.39 -27.88 12.32
N SER A 11 -5.32 -26.95 12.04
CA SER A 11 -4.97 -25.58 11.66
C SER A 11 -4.40 -24.81 12.86
N ALA A 12 -3.47 -23.89 12.58
CA ALA A 12 -2.94 -23.00 13.61
C ALA A 12 -4.05 -22.19 14.31
N SER A 13 -5.11 -21.81 13.58
CA SER A 13 -6.26 -21.08 14.13
C SER A 13 -7.06 -21.91 15.14
N LEU A 14 -7.28 -23.20 14.89
CA LEU A 14 -7.95 -24.10 15.83
C LEU A 14 -7.15 -24.26 17.12
N ILE A 15 -5.82 -24.39 17.01
CA ILE A 15 -4.93 -24.58 18.16
C ILE A 15 -4.87 -23.30 19.01
N VAL A 16 -4.72 -22.14 18.37
CA VAL A 16 -4.76 -20.83 19.05
C VAL A 16 -6.13 -20.61 19.71
N GLY A 17 -7.22 -20.94 19.03
CA GLY A 17 -8.57 -20.86 19.57
C GLY A 17 -8.76 -21.73 20.81
N LYS A 18 -8.31 -23.00 20.77
CA LYS A 18 -8.38 -23.91 21.92
C LYS A 18 -7.52 -23.43 23.10
N TRP A 19 -6.32 -22.91 22.84
CA TRP A 19 -5.44 -22.39 23.89
C TRP A 19 -5.92 -21.09 24.49
N SER A 20 -6.54 -20.22 23.69
CA SER A 20 -7.18 -19.00 24.17
C SER A 20 -8.40 -19.31 25.04
N ALA A 21 -9.24 -20.26 24.62
CA ALA A 21 -10.39 -20.71 25.40
C ALA A 21 -9.98 -21.35 26.75
N ALA A 22 -8.85 -22.06 26.79
CA ALA A 22 -8.30 -22.69 27.99
C ALA A 22 -7.32 -21.80 28.77
N SER A 23 -7.14 -20.53 28.40
CA SER A 23 -5.96 -19.73 28.80
C SER A 23 -5.84 -19.49 30.31
N ARG A 24 -6.92 -19.61 31.08
CA ARG A 24 -6.90 -19.45 32.54
C ARG A 24 -6.31 -20.65 33.28
N GLN A 25 -6.24 -21.83 32.64
CA GLN A 25 -5.75 -23.08 33.22
C GLN A 25 -4.54 -23.66 32.48
N ASN A 26 -4.21 -23.13 31.29
CA ASN A 26 -3.13 -23.64 30.44
C ASN A 26 -1.82 -22.86 30.65
N THR A 27 -0.86 -23.46 31.35
CA THR A 27 0.46 -22.90 31.64
C THR A 27 1.27 -22.58 30.38
N LEU A 28 1.12 -23.36 29.31
CA LEU A 28 1.78 -23.11 28.02
C LEU A 28 1.23 -21.85 27.34
N ALA A 29 -0.10 -21.66 27.39
CA ALA A 29 -0.74 -20.47 26.83
C ALA A 29 -0.31 -19.20 27.59
N ALA A 30 -0.20 -19.29 28.92
CA ALA A 30 0.35 -18.22 29.75
C ALA A 30 1.81 -17.93 29.40
N ALA A 31 2.67 -18.95 29.28
CA ALA A 31 4.08 -18.77 28.90
C ALA A 31 4.24 -18.12 27.52
N LEU A 32 3.43 -18.50 26.53
CA LEU A 32 3.44 -17.88 25.19
C LEU A 32 2.99 -16.42 25.22
N LYS A 33 2.01 -16.08 26.07
CA LYS A 33 1.58 -14.69 26.28
C LYS A 33 2.71 -13.86 26.88
N GLU A 34 3.35 -14.34 27.95
CA GLU A 34 4.50 -13.67 28.57
C GLU A 34 5.65 -13.48 27.58
N TRP A 35 5.96 -14.50 26.79
CA TRP A 35 6.97 -14.39 25.74
C TRP A 35 6.61 -13.34 24.68
N GLY A 36 5.34 -13.26 24.27
CA GLY A 36 4.84 -12.23 23.36
C GLY A 36 4.99 -10.82 23.94
N MET A 37 4.71 -10.65 25.24
CA MET A 37 4.92 -9.38 25.95
C MET A 37 6.40 -9.02 26.01
N LEU A 38 7.29 -9.96 26.34
CA LEU A 38 8.74 -9.73 26.34
C LEU A 38 9.24 -9.27 24.96
N ARG A 39 8.81 -9.92 23.89
CA ARG A 39 9.14 -9.50 22.51
C ARG A 39 8.63 -8.11 22.18
N ARG A 40 7.41 -7.76 22.60
CA ARG A 40 6.85 -6.42 22.42
C ARG A 40 7.66 -5.36 23.18
N THR A 41 8.06 -5.65 24.41
CA THR A 41 8.88 -4.75 25.24
C THR A 41 10.24 -4.51 24.61
N VAL A 42 10.94 -5.58 24.18
CA VAL A 42 12.23 -5.45 23.48
C VAL A 42 12.06 -4.62 22.20
N HIS A 43 11.05 -4.92 21.38
CA HIS A 43 10.77 -4.16 20.16
C HIS A 43 10.51 -2.67 20.44
N LEU A 44 9.70 -2.36 21.44
CA LEU A 44 9.38 -0.98 21.81
C LEU A 44 10.61 -0.25 22.37
N ALA A 45 11.41 -0.91 23.20
CA ALA A 45 12.66 -0.35 23.71
C ALA A 45 13.61 -0.01 22.56
N THR A 46 13.82 -0.92 21.60
CA THR A 46 14.62 -0.66 20.40
C THR A 46 14.04 0.48 19.56
N TYR A 47 12.72 0.54 19.39
CA TYR A 47 12.05 1.62 18.66
C TYR A 47 12.24 3.00 19.30
N LEU A 48 12.25 3.06 20.63
CA LEU A 48 12.47 4.30 21.37
C LEU A 48 13.95 4.69 21.41
N SER A 49 14.88 3.72 21.49
CA SER A 49 16.31 3.98 21.62
C SER A 49 17.04 4.21 20.29
N ASP A 50 16.58 3.61 19.18
CA ASP A 50 17.26 3.66 17.88
C ASP A 50 16.45 4.49 16.85
N PRO A 51 16.89 5.73 16.53
CA PRO A 51 16.25 6.55 15.50
C PRO A 51 16.30 5.95 14.10
N ALA A 52 17.34 5.18 13.75
CA ALA A 52 17.46 4.56 12.43
C ALA A 52 16.44 3.43 12.28
N TYR A 53 16.27 2.61 13.31
CA TYR A 53 15.21 1.59 13.38
C TYR A 53 13.82 2.23 13.29
N ARG A 54 13.57 3.31 14.04
CA ARG A 54 12.32 4.07 13.97
C ARG A 54 12.03 4.58 12.55
N ARG A 55 13.00 5.23 11.91
CA ARG A 55 12.87 5.74 10.54
C ARG A 55 12.57 4.63 9.54
N LYS A 56 13.16 3.44 9.71
CA LYS A 56 12.86 2.28 8.86
C LYS A 56 11.39 1.87 9.00
N ILE A 57 10.87 1.79 10.22
CA ILE A 57 9.46 1.46 10.47
C ILE A 57 8.54 2.54 9.90
N SER A 58 8.82 3.82 10.18
CA SER A 58 8.00 4.92 9.65
C SER A 58 7.97 4.93 8.12
N ARG A 59 9.09 4.65 7.43
CA ARG A 59 9.09 4.53 5.96
C ARG A 59 8.19 3.40 5.46
N GLN A 60 8.19 2.25 6.12
CA GLN A 60 7.31 1.14 5.77
C GLN A 60 5.84 1.49 6.02
N LEU A 61 5.54 2.16 7.14
CA LEU A 61 4.20 2.61 7.49
C LEU A 61 3.68 3.63 6.47
N ASN A 62 4.46 4.66 6.16
CA ASN A 62 4.10 5.68 5.17
C ASN A 62 3.79 5.08 3.80
N LYS A 63 4.53 4.05 3.38
CA LYS A 63 4.25 3.31 2.13
C LYS A 63 2.87 2.64 2.19
N GLY A 64 2.55 1.97 3.29
CA GLY A 64 1.24 1.34 3.51
C GLY A 64 0.12 2.37 3.53
N GLU A 65 0.28 3.45 4.31
CA GLU A 65 -0.70 4.52 4.45
C GLU A 65 -0.99 5.21 3.11
N SER A 66 0.03 5.48 2.30
CA SER A 66 -0.15 6.06 0.97
C SER A 66 -0.91 5.13 0.01
N LEU A 67 -0.63 3.83 0.05
CA LEU A 67 -1.41 2.85 -0.73
C LEU A 67 -2.86 2.73 -0.22
N HIS A 68 -3.07 2.81 1.09
CA HIS A 68 -4.41 2.83 1.68
C HIS A 68 -5.16 4.11 1.33
N ALA A 69 -4.49 5.26 1.27
CA ALA A 69 -5.08 6.51 0.79
C ALA A 69 -5.53 6.38 -0.66
N LEU A 70 -4.65 5.91 -1.56
CA LEU A 70 -4.99 5.65 -2.95
C LEU A 70 -6.19 4.70 -3.09
N ARG A 71 -6.24 3.61 -2.31
CA ARG A 71 -7.38 2.68 -2.32
C ARG A 71 -8.68 3.34 -1.89
N ARG A 72 -8.65 4.25 -0.92
CA ARG A 72 -9.84 5.01 -0.50
C ARG A 72 -10.31 5.95 -1.61
N ASP A 73 -9.39 6.63 -2.28
CA ASP A 73 -9.70 7.52 -3.38
C ASP A 73 -10.29 6.76 -4.59
N LEU A 74 -9.74 5.58 -4.90
CA LEU A 74 -10.24 4.70 -5.97
C LEU A 74 -11.61 4.09 -5.67
N HIS A 75 -11.92 3.83 -4.41
CA HIS A 75 -13.18 3.24 -3.97
C HIS A 75 -14.33 4.29 -3.88
N TYR A 76 -14.18 5.40 -4.60
CA TYR A 76 -15.16 6.48 -4.63
C TYR A 76 -16.58 5.96 -4.88
N ALA A 77 -17.52 6.41 -4.04
CA ALA A 77 -18.93 6.02 -3.86
C ALA A 77 -19.29 5.10 -2.66
N GLN A 78 -18.33 4.50 -1.94
CA GLN A 78 -18.66 3.76 -0.69
C GLN A 78 -17.80 4.08 0.55
N GLN A 79 -16.83 5.00 0.48
CA GLN A 79 -15.95 5.36 1.63
C GLN A 79 -15.24 4.15 2.31
N GLY A 80 -15.11 3.01 1.61
CA GLY A 80 -14.57 1.78 2.18
C GLY A 80 -15.59 0.92 2.92
N THR A 81 -16.88 1.23 2.79
CA THR A 81 -17.98 0.49 3.44
C THR A 81 -18.39 -0.69 2.58
N ILE A 82 -18.09 -1.90 3.04
CA ILE A 82 -18.47 -3.14 2.37
C ILE A 82 -19.99 -3.30 2.49
N THR A 83 -20.72 -2.89 1.46
CA THR A 83 -22.20 -2.88 1.46
C THR A 83 -22.79 -4.23 1.03
N ARG A 84 -21.94 -5.20 0.65
CA ARG A 84 -22.37 -6.52 0.15
C ARG A 84 -22.47 -7.53 1.31
N PRO A 85 -23.62 -8.21 1.50
CA PRO A 85 -23.81 -9.14 2.61
C PRO A 85 -23.04 -10.46 2.48
N HIS A 86 -22.61 -10.85 1.28
CA HIS A 86 -21.97 -12.15 1.01
C HIS A 86 -20.45 -12.03 0.88
N LEU A 87 -19.70 -12.87 1.60
CA LEU A 87 -18.23 -12.90 1.64
C LEU A 87 -17.57 -13.02 0.26
N GLU A 88 -18.16 -13.80 -0.66
CA GLU A 88 -17.66 -13.95 -2.03
C GLU A 88 -17.65 -12.60 -2.77
N GLN A 89 -18.76 -11.86 -2.71
CA GLN A 89 -18.90 -10.53 -3.32
C GLN A 89 -17.93 -9.51 -2.70
N GLN A 90 -17.65 -9.60 -1.40
CA GLN A 90 -16.64 -8.76 -0.74
C GLN A 90 -15.23 -9.08 -1.24
N THR A 91 -14.95 -10.37 -1.45
CA THR A 91 -13.66 -10.87 -1.93
C THR A 91 -13.41 -10.42 -3.38
N GLU A 92 -14.40 -10.58 -4.26
CA GLU A 92 -14.34 -10.10 -5.64
C GLU A 92 -14.09 -8.58 -5.70
N HIS A 93 -14.84 -7.79 -4.93
CA HIS A 93 -14.62 -6.35 -4.82
C HIS A 93 -13.19 -6.01 -4.36
N ALA A 94 -12.67 -6.73 -3.35
CA ALA A 94 -11.31 -6.53 -2.86
C ALA A 94 -10.25 -6.87 -3.91
N TRP A 95 -10.49 -7.90 -4.73
CA TRP A 95 -9.60 -8.29 -5.82
C TRP A 95 -9.62 -7.25 -6.95
N CYS A 96 -10.79 -6.80 -7.38
CA CYS A 96 -10.93 -5.73 -8.37
C CYS A 96 -10.25 -4.43 -7.90
N LEU A 97 -10.46 -4.03 -6.64
CA LEU A 97 -9.80 -2.85 -6.08
C LEU A 97 -8.28 -3.02 -6.02
N THR A 98 -7.80 -4.22 -5.68
CA THR A 98 -6.36 -4.53 -5.66
C THR A 98 -5.77 -4.45 -7.06
N LEU A 99 -6.44 -5.03 -8.06
CA LEU A 99 -6.03 -4.97 -9.46
C LEU A 99 -5.94 -3.52 -9.93
N LEU A 100 -7.01 -2.74 -9.72
CA LEU A 100 -7.06 -1.32 -10.11
C LEU A 100 -5.97 -0.50 -9.43
N THR A 101 -5.76 -0.70 -8.12
CA THR A 101 -4.68 -0.03 -7.37
C THR A 101 -3.33 -0.34 -7.99
N ASN A 102 -3.06 -1.61 -8.28
CA ASN A 102 -1.78 -2.03 -8.86
C ASN A 102 -1.59 -1.46 -10.27
N SER A 103 -2.63 -1.41 -11.10
CA SER A 103 -2.59 -0.79 -12.43
C SER A 103 -2.24 0.70 -12.34
N VAL A 104 -2.86 1.44 -11.41
CA VAL A 104 -2.57 2.86 -11.18
C VAL A 104 -1.14 3.09 -10.69
N VAL A 105 -0.67 2.27 -9.75
CA VAL A 105 0.71 2.34 -9.24
C VAL A 105 1.71 2.05 -10.36
N ALA A 106 1.47 1.02 -11.17
CA ALA A 106 2.32 0.66 -12.30
C ALA A 106 2.39 1.80 -13.33
N TRP A 107 1.23 2.33 -13.72
CA TRP A 107 1.15 3.47 -14.65
C TRP A 107 1.89 4.70 -14.11
N THR A 108 1.67 5.07 -12.86
CA THR A 108 2.31 6.24 -12.24
C THR A 108 3.82 6.07 -12.14
N THR A 109 4.28 4.88 -11.76
CA THR A 109 5.71 4.55 -11.66
C THR A 109 6.40 4.68 -13.01
N GLU A 110 5.78 4.16 -14.07
CA GLU A 110 6.33 4.24 -15.43
C GLU A 110 6.41 5.70 -15.92
N TYR A 111 5.36 6.49 -15.69
CA TYR A 111 5.36 7.91 -16.06
C TYR A 111 6.38 8.73 -15.27
N TYR A 112 6.63 8.39 -14.00
CA TYR A 112 7.69 9.01 -13.22
C TYR A 112 9.06 8.65 -13.74
N SER A 113 9.30 7.38 -14.10
CA SER A 113 10.54 6.96 -14.76
C SER A 113 10.81 7.78 -16.02
N ARG A 114 9.81 7.91 -16.91
CA ARG A 114 9.91 8.73 -18.12
C ARG A 114 10.16 10.21 -17.82
N ALA A 115 9.48 10.77 -16.81
CA ALA A 115 9.69 12.16 -16.41
C ALA A 115 11.11 12.41 -15.89
N VAL A 116 11.65 11.49 -15.07
CA VAL A 116 13.02 11.56 -14.56
C VAL A 116 14.04 11.47 -15.69
N LEU A 117 13.84 10.55 -16.64
CA LEU A 117 14.72 10.43 -17.81
C LEU A 117 14.74 11.72 -18.64
N LYS A 118 13.58 12.32 -18.90
CA LYS A 118 13.48 13.60 -19.62
C LYS A 118 14.15 14.75 -18.86
N LEU A 119 14.01 14.81 -17.53
CA LEU A 119 14.67 15.83 -16.72
C LEU A 119 16.20 15.65 -16.74
N ARG A 120 16.69 14.42 -16.63
CA ARG A 120 18.12 14.10 -16.73
C ARG A 120 18.68 14.44 -18.11
N SER A 121 17.96 14.15 -19.19
CA SER A 121 18.40 14.50 -20.55
C SER A 121 18.44 16.01 -20.81
N GLN A 122 17.65 16.79 -20.06
CA GLN A 122 17.69 18.26 -20.08
C GLN A 122 18.80 18.85 -19.19
N GLY A 123 19.68 18.02 -18.65
CA GLY A 123 20.80 18.45 -17.80
C GLY A 123 20.41 18.70 -16.33
N ARG A 124 19.17 18.36 -15.92
CA ARG A 124 18.76 18.49 -14.51
C ARG A 124 19.28 17.29 -13.72
N GLN A 125 20.00 17.55 -12.63
CA GLN A 125 20.35 16.49 -11.71
C GLN A 125 19.15 16.08 -10.86
N VAL A 126 18.76 14.81 -10.97
CA VAL A 126 17.75 14.16 -10.14
C VAL A 126 18.44 12.98 -9.45
N SER A 127 18.76 13.13 -8.17
CA SER A 127 19.48 12.08 -7.41
C SER A 127 18.57 10.89 -7.11
N ASP A 128 19.14 9.68 -7.14
CA ASP A 128 18.42 8.46 -6.78
C ASP A 128 17.97 8.45 -5.31
N GLU A 129 18.68 9.19 -4.45
CA GLU A 129 18.30 9.39 -3.06
C GLU A 129 16.93 10.07 -2.94
N ILE A 130 16.68 11.12 -3.72
CA ILE A 130 15.37 11.81 -3.73
C ILE A 130 14.29 10.86 -4.27
N LEU A 131 14.59 10.09 -5.31
CA LEU A 131 13.64 9.12 -5.89
C LEU A 131 13.26 8.03 -4.88
N SER A 132 14.16 7.66 -3.97
CA SER A 132 13.90 6.69 -2.90
C SER A 132 12.81 7.14 -1.90
N HIS A 133 12.50 8.44 -1.88
CA HIS A 133 11.48 9.03 -1.02
C HIS A 133 10.11 9.19 -1.71
N ILE A 134 10.00 8.87 -3.00
CA ILE A 134 8.72 8.93 -3.71
C ILE A 134 7.84 7.76 -3.28
N SER A 135 6.61 8.09 -2.85
CA SER A 135 5.63 7.06 -2.51
C SER A 135 5.03 6.44 -3.79
N PRO A 136 4.84 5.11 -3.83
CA PRO A 136 4.14 4.46 -4.94
C PRO A 136 2.66 4.83 -5.04
N GLY A 137 2.04 5.31 -3.96
CA GLY A 137 0.62 5.66 -3.90
C GLY A 137 0.30 7.11 -4.30
N HIS A 138 1.25 7.84 -4.88
CA HIS A 138 0.99 9.21 -5.32
C HIS A 138 -0.02 9.22 -6.48
N SER A 139 -1.05 10.06 -6.39
CA SER A 139 -2.12 10.09 -7.38
C SER A 139 -2.74 11.46 -7.64
N ASP A 140 -2.12 12.55 -7.19
CA ASP A 140 -2.56 13.94 -7.48
C ASP A 140 -2.73 14.22 -8.98
N ASN A 141 -2.06 13.44 -9.81
CA ASN A 141 -2.09 13.52 -11.26
C ASN A 141 -3.32 12.85 -11.89
N ILE A 142 -4.16 12.16 -11.12
CA ILE A 142 -5.28 11.36 -11.61
C ILE A 142 -6.57 11.94 -11.03
N ASN A 143 -7.56 12.15 -11.90
CA ASN A 143 -8.92 12.46 -11.46
C ASN A 143 -9.72 11.16 -11.33
N PHE A 144 -10.10 10.80 -10.10
CA PHE A 144 -10.94 9.64 -9.81
C PHE A 144 -12.44 9.98 -9.77
N PHE A 145 -12.79 11.27 -9.86
CA PHE A 145 -14.14 11.76 -9.59
C PHE A 145 -14.86 12.18 -10.87
N GLY A 146 -16.17 11.91 -10.89
CA GLY A 146 -17.08 12.30 -11.97
C GLY A 146 -17.32 11.19 -13.00
N VAL A 147 -18.04 11.54 -14.07
CA VAL A 147 -18.27 10.64 -15.19
C VAL A 147 -17.13 10.81 -16.18
N ILE A 148 -16.37 9.74 -16.39
CA ILE A 148 -15.28 9.69 -17.36
C ILE A 148 -15.82 9.03 -18.63
N THR A 149 -16.15 9.85 -19.62
CA THR A 149 -16.47 9.36 -20.96
C THR A 149 -15.16 9.17 -21.72
N VAL A 150 -14.84 7.93 -22.08
CA VAL A 150 -13.62 7.60 -22.83
C VAL A 150 -14.01 7.32 -24.28
N ASP A 151 -13.58 8.21 -25.17
CA ASP A 151 -13.53 7.95 -26.60
C ASP A 151 -12.18 7.28 -26.89
N VAL A 152 -12.23 5.99 -27.23
CA VAL A 152 -11.03 5.15 -27.35
C VAL A 152 -10.16 5.63 -28.51
N GLU A 153 -10.76 5.89 -29.66
CA GLU A 153 -10.07 6.39 -30.85
C GLU A 153 -9.40 7.74 -30.58
N ALA A 154 -10.11 8.67 -29.91
CA ALA A 154 -9.56 9.97 -29.58
C ALA A 154 -8.43 9.88 -28.53
N GLU A 155 -8.49 8.97 -27.56
CA GLU A 155 -7.41 8.76 -26.60
C GLU A 155 -6.18 8.08 -27.23
N LEU A 156 -6.39 7.11 -28.13
CA LEU A 156 -5.31 6.46 -28.87
C LEU A 156 -4.58 7.45 -29.78
N ALA A 157 -5.30 8.38 -30.41
CA ALA A 157 -4.71 9.44 -31.25
C ALA A 157 -3.81 10.41 -30.46
N LYS A 158 -3.93 10.48 -29.13
CA LYS A 158 -3.09 11.34 -28.27
C LYS A 158 -1.76 10.69 -27.89
N LEU A 159 -1.56 9.42 -28.21
CA LEU A 159 -0.34 8.68 -27.87
C LEU A 159 0.80 9.05 -28.83
N ASP A 160 2.02 9.10 -28.30
CA ASP A 160 3.24 9.22 -29.10
C ASP A 160 3.53 7.90 -29.85
N GLY A 161 4.53 7.90 -30.73
CA GLY A 161 4.93 6.70 -31.49
C GLY A 161 5.41 5.53 -30.62
N GLY A 162 5.61 5.74 -29.31
CA GLY A 162 5.91 4.71 -28.33
C GLY A 162 4.68 4.22 -27.55
N GLY A 163 3.48 4.68 -27.88
CA GLY A 163 2.23 4.29 -27.22
C GLY A 163 1.96 5.04 -25.92
N TRP A 164 2.61 6.18 -25.68
CA TRP A 164 2.46 6.91 -24.43
C TRP A 164 1.85 8.29 -24.61
N ARG A 165 1.05 8.72 -23.64
CA ARG A 165 0.64 10.11 -23.53
C ARG A 165 1.85 11.03 -23.28
N PRO A 166 1.93 12.21 -23.94
CA PRO A 166 2.97 13.19 -23.69
C PRO A 166 3.05 13.63 -22.22
N LEU A 167 4.27 13.86 -21.73
CA LEU A 167 4.49 14.41 -20.38
C LEU A 167 3.95 15.83 -20.29
N ARG A 168 3.25 16.14 -19.19
CA ARG A 168 2.79 17.50 -18.91
C ARG A 168 3.98 18.46 -18.78
N PRO A 169 3.85 19.71 -19.26
CA PRO A 169 4.88 20.72 -19.04
C PRO A 169 5.03 20.98 -17.54
N ALA A 170 6.26 21.23 -17.10
CA ALA A 170 6.54 21.57 -15.71
C ALA A 170 5.92 22.93 -15.40
N GLN A 171 4.80 22.95 -14.69
CA GLN A 171 4.29 24.15 -14.06
C GLN A 171 4.97 24.27 -12.68
N PRO A 172 5.59 25.41 -12.34
CA PRO A 172 6.02 25.65 -10.97
C PRO A 172 4.79 25.63 -10.08
N ARG A 173 4.65 24.60 -9.24
CA ARG A 173 3.66 24.62 -8.14
C ARG A 173 4.17 25.63 -7.13
N GLU A 174 3.46 26.75 -6.94
CA GLU A 174 3.58 27.51 -5.70
C GLU A 174 3.33 26.56 -4.52
N PRO A 175 4.13 26.64 -3.44
CA PRO A 175 3.96 25.77 -2.29
C PRO A 175 2.58 26.03 -1.69
N GLN A 176 1.63 25.14 -1.95
CA GLN A 176 0.36 25.13 -1.25
C GLN A 176 0.62 24.76 0.20
N LEU A 177 0.77 25.77 1.05
CA LEU A 177 0.52 25.68 2.49
C LEU A 177 -0.93 25.24 2.67
N ARG A 178 -1.16 23.93 2.81
CA ARG A 178 -2.40 23.45 3.40
C ARG A 178 -2.27 23.63 4.93
N PRO A 179 -3.29 24.18 5.61
CA PRO A 179 -3.30 24.34 7.07
C PRO A 179 -3.31 23.00 7.79
#